data_AF-A0A0K8VBC1-F1
#
_entry.id   AF-A0A0K8VBC1-F1
#
_cell.length_a   1.000
_cell.length_b   1.000
_cell.length_c   1.000
_cell.angle_alpha   90.00
_cell.angle_beta   90.00
_cell.angle_gamma   90.00
#
_symmetry.space_group_name_H-M   'P 1'
#
loop_
_entity.id
_entity.type
_entity.pdbx_description
1 polymer ?
#
loop_
_entity_poly.entity_id
_entity_poly.type
_entity_poly.pdbx_seq_one_letter_code
_entity_poly.pdbx_strand_id
1 'polypeptide(L)'
;MKRSAVEMERLTYESAVKKAQLVERNPHPNGVNILDPLRVSMHNEEDIISLATQIQNADKQLKVGTCQKLCVILDQIKMLQAQAMQILKESDESQLLHNAACNFTKKPGHVYHLYQRQSGQSYFSMLSPEVSLHLPQIFIYVYDY
;
A
#
# COMPACT_ATOMS: atom_id res chain seq x y z
N MET A 1 7.66 24.20 -17.21
CA MET A 1 8.68 23.25 -17.72
C MET A 1 10.04 23.59 -17.13
N LYS A 2 10.45 22.98 -16.02
CA LYS A 2 11.82 23.12 -15.50
C LYS A 2 12.52 21.77 -15.71
N ARG A 3 13.28 21.66 -16.81
CA ARG A 3 14.27 20.59 -16.98
C ARG A 3 15.39 20.87 -15.99
N SER A 4 15.32 20.24 -14.82
CA SER A 4 16.50 20.14 -13.94
C SER A 4 17.43 19.14 -14.63
N ALA A 5 18.48 19.65 -15.25
CA ALA A 5 19.62 18.83 -15.61
C ALA A 5 20.18 18.30 -14.29
N VAL A 6 20.01 17.00 -14.05
CA VAL A 6 20.74 16.30 -12.99
C VAL A 6 22.19 16.31 -13.46
N GLU A 7 22.94 17.33 -13.03
CA GLU A 7 24.37 17.36 -13.16
C GLU A 7 24.88 16.11 -12.45
N MET A 8 25.38 15.16 -13.24
CA MET A 8 25.90 13.90 -12.74
C MET A 8 27.21 14.25 -12.05
N GLU A 9 27.11 14.54 -10.75
CA GLU A 9 28.23 14.89 -9.89
C GLU A 9 29.30 13.81 -10.08
N ARG A 10 30.39 14.17 -10.77
CA ARG A 10 31.44 13.21 -11.09
C ARG A 10 32.06 12.78 -9.76
N LEU A 11 31.98 11.49 -9.47
CA LEU A 11 32.62 10.91 -8.29
C LEU A 11 34.12 11.20 -8.37
N THR A 12 34.65 11.87 -7.36
CA THR A 12 36.11 12.03 -7.20
C THR A 12 36.72 10.66 -6.90
N TYR A 13 37.99 10.44 -7.26
CA TYR A 13 38.66 9.17 -6.99
C TYR A 13 38.60 8.75 -5.52
N GLU A 14 38.84 9.69 -4.59
CA GLU A 14 38.75 9.40 -3.15
C GLU A 14 37.36 8.91 -2.74
N SER A 15 36.31 9.54 -3.25
CA SER A 15 34.92 9.11 -3.00
C SER A 15 34.62 7.76 -3.65
N ALA A 16 35.15 7.52 -4.84
CA ALA A 16 34.97 6.30 -5.60
C ALA A 16 35.65 5.10 -4.91
N VAL A 17 36.88 5.26 -4.41
CA VAL A 17 37.59 4.22 -3.65
C VAL A 17 36.79 3.81 -2.41
N LYS A 18 36.29 4.80 -1.64
CA LYS A 18 35.47 4.54 -0.45
C LYS A 18 34.17 3.81 -0.80
N LYS A 19 33.53 4.17 -1.91
CA LYS A 19 32.28 3.57 -2.37
C LYS A 19 32.46 2.17 -2.94
N ALA A 20 33.56 1.94 -3.66
CA ALA A 20 33.92 0.67 -4.27
C ALA A 20 34.29 -0.42 -3.25
N GLN A 21 34.55 -0.04 -1.99
CA GLN A 21 34.91 -0.98 -0.90
C GLN A 21 36.00 -1.98 -1.33
N LEU A 22 37.05 -1.46 -1.95
CA LEU A 22 38.16 -2.28 -2.41
C LEU A 22 38.84 -2.97 -1.22
N VAL A 23 39.28 -4.20 -1.44
CA VAL A 23 40.06 -4.94 -0.45
C VAL A 23 41.37 -4.18 -0.18
N GLU A 24 41.75 -4.10 1.10
CA GLU A 24 43.00 -3.48 1.51
C GLU A 24 44.20 -4.12 0.80
N ARG A 25 45.16 -3.30 0.40
CA ARG A 25 46.36 -3.78 -0.31
C ARG A 25 47.33 -4.42 0.70
N ASN A 26 47.91 -5.56 0.33
CA ASN A 26 49.03 -6.14 1.06
C ASN A 26 50.34 -5.47 0.63
N PRO A 27 51.05 -4.72 1.50
CA PRO A 27 52.31 -4.07 1.16
C PRO A 27 53.49 -5.04 1.00
N HIS A 28 53.38 -6.26 1.53
CA HIS A 28 54.44 -7.27 1.52
C HIS A 28 53.93 -8.64 1.02
N PRO A 29 53.47 -8.74 -0.24
CA PRO A 29 53.10 -10.04 -0.80
C PRO A 29 54.33 -10.96 -0.79
N ASN A 30 54.18 -12.16 -0.22
CA ASN A 30 55.24 -13.17 -0.11
C ASN A 30 56.56 -12.65 0.51
N GLY A 31 56.49 -11.63 1.37
CA GLY A 31 57.66 -11.04 2.04
C GLY A 31 58.47 -10.05 1.18
N VAL A 32 58.01 -9.70 -0.02
CA VAL A 32 58.68 -8.72 -0.91
C VAL A 32 57.99 -7.37 -0.80
N ASN A 33 58.77 -6.29 -0.62
CA ASN A 33 58.24 -4.93 -0.50
C ASN A 33 57.91 -4.33 -1.88
N ILE A 34 56.68 -3.81 -2.03
CA ILE A 34 56.25 -3.10 -3.25
C ILE A 34 56.73 -1.65 -3.22
N LEU A 35 57.62 -1.28 -4.15
CA LEU A 35 58.17 0.08 -4.27
C LEU A 35 57.14 1.11 -4.75
N ASP A 36 56.26 0.75 -5.71
CA ASP A 36 55.18 1.59 -6.21
C ASP A 36 53.87 0.79 -6.34
N PRO A 37 52.94 0.94 -5.38
CA PRO A 37 51.68 0.20 -5.37
C PRO A 37 50.75 0.51 -6.54
N LEU A 38 50.86 1.67 -7.19
CA LEU A 38 49.98 2.05 -8.30
C LEU A 38 50.44 1.44 -9.62
N ARG A 39 51.71 1.09 -9.76
CA ARG A 39 52.23 0.42 -10.96
C ARG A 39 51.94 -1.08 -11.00
N VAL A 40 51.66 -1.67 -9.84
CA VAL A 40 51.34 -3.10 -9.70
C VAL A 40 49.83 -3.35 -9.73
N SER A 41 48.99 -2.30 -9.70
CA SER A 41 47.55 -2.49 -9.80
C SER A 41 47.12 -2.83 -11.22
N MET A 42 46.27 -3.86 -11.32
CA MET A 42 45.64 -4.32 -12.58
C MET A 42 44.52 -3.39 -13.08
N HIS A 43 44.26 -2.27 -12.40
CA HIS A 43 43.13 -1.37 -12.66
C HIS A 43 43.58 0.09 -12.60
N ASN A 44 42.98 0.93 -13.44
CA ASN A 44 43.24 2.37 -13.48
C ASN A 44 42.22 3.14 -12.63
N GLU A 45 42.45 4.44 -12.45
CA GLU A 45 41.55 5.35 -11.72
C GLU A 45 40.12 5.32 -12.29
N GLU A 46 40.00 5.33 -13.62
CA GLU A 46 38.72 5.31 -14.34
C GLU A 46 37.89 4.04 -14.04
N ASP A 47 38.55 2.89 -13.86
CA ASP A 47 37.87 1.63 -13.54
C ASP A 47 37.20 1.69 -12.17
N ILE A 48 37.87 2.33 -11.19
CA ILE A 48 37.34 2.50 -9.84
C ILE A 48 36.17 3.48 -9.83
N ILE A 49 36.27 4.58 -10.59
CA ILE A 49 35.17 5.55 -10.75
C ILE A 49 33.97 4.89 -11.43
N SER A 50 34.21 4.09 -12.48
CA SER A 50 33.16 3.33 -13.17
C SER A 50 32.47 2.35 -12.22
N LEU A 51 33.23 1.57 -11.45
CA LEU A 51 32.70 0.63 -10.46
C LEU A 51 31.85 1.35 -9.40
N ALA A 52 32.36 2.43 -8.81
CA ALA A 52 31.63 3.22 -7.82
C ALA A 52 30.32 3.79 -8.38
N THR A 53 30.34 4.24 -9.64
CA THR A 53 29.15 4.73 -10.35
C THR A 53 28.11 3.62 -10.54
N GLN A 54 28.54 2.41 -10.94
CA GLN A 54 27.67 1.25 -11.09
C GLN A 54 27.03 0.86 -9.76
N ILE A 55 27.80 0.82 -8.67
CA ILE A 55 27.29 0.54 -7.31
C ILE A 55 26.26 1.61 -6.91
N GLN A 56 26.56 2.89 -7.12
CA GLN A 56 25.63 3.98 -6.81
C GLN A 56 24.32 3.87 -7.59
N ASN A 57 24.39 3.50 -8.88
CA ASN A 57 23.20 3.29 -9.70
C ASN A 57 22.40 2.08 -9.26
N ALA A 58 23.06 0.97 -8.92
CA ALA A 58 22.42 -0.22 -8.37
C ALA A 58 21.70 0.10 -7.05
N ASP A 59 22.35 0.81 -6.12
CA ASP A 59 21.73 1.25 -4.87
C ASP A 59 20.48 2.10 -5.11
N LYS A 60 20.54 3.03 -6.07
CA LYS A 60 19.41 3.88 -6.44
C LYS A 60 18.25 3.03 -6.98
N GLN A 61 18.54 2.10 -7.87
CA GLN A 61 17.54 1.18 -8.43
C GLN A 61 16.92 0.29 -7.35
N LEU A 62 17.72 -0.23 -6.42
CA LEU A 62 17.25 -1.03 -5.29
C LEU A 62 16.30 -0.22 -4.39
N LYS A 63 16.67 1.03 -4.06
CA LYS A 63 15.81 1.92 -3.28
C LYS A 63 14.48 2.19 -3.97
N VAL A 64 14.51 2.54 -5.26
CA VAL A 64 13.29 2.79 -6.05
C VAL A 64 12.43 1.52 -6.14
N GLY A 65 13.04 0.37 -6.45
CA GLY A 65 12.35 -0.91 -6.56
C GLY A 65 11.73 -1.36 -5.24
N THR A 66 12.44 -1.15 -4.11
CA THR A 66 11.92 -1.45 -2.78
C THR A 66 10.74 -0.55 -2.43
N CYS A 67 10.86 0.77 -2.68
CA CYS A 67 9.77 1.72 -2.47
C CYS A 67 8.53 1.34 -3.28
N GLN A 68 8.71 1.04 -4.57
CA GLN A 68 7.60 0.63 -5.44
C GLN A 68 6.90 -0.64 -4.94
N LYS A 69 7.66 -1.65 -4.50
CA LYS A 69 7.09 -2.86 -3.91
C LYS A 69 6.31 -2.57 -2.64
N LEU A 70 6.80 -1.69 -1.78
CA LEU A 70 6.09 -1.25 -0.57
C LEU A 70 4.81 -0.49 -0.91
N CYS A 71 4.80 0.34 -1.95
CA CYS A 71 3.57 0.99 -2.43
C CYS A 71 2.52 -0.02 -2.87
N VAL A 72 2.92 -1.06 -3.63
CA VAL A 72 2.00 -2.14 -4.04
C VAL A 72 1.41 -2.86 -2.82
N ILE A 73 2.23 -3.18 -1.81
CA ILE A 73 1.76 -3.80 -0.57
C ILE A 73 0.77 -2.88 0.16
N LEU A 74 1.07 -1.59 0.24
CA LEU A 74 0.17 -0.61 0.87
C LEU A 74 -1.19 -0.57 0.17
N ASP A 75 -1.21 -0.56 -1.16
CA ASP A 75 -2.46 -0.54 -1.92
C ASP A 75 -3.26 -1.84 -1.72
N GLN A 76 -2.59 -2.99 -1.66
CA GLN A 76 -3.23 -4.26 -1.31
C GLN A 76 -3.86 -4.23 0.09
N ILE A 77 -3.15 -3.70 1.09
CA ILE A 77 -3.68 -3.56 2.46
C ILE A 77 -4.93 -2.67 2.47
N LYS A 78 -4.92 -1.55 1.75
CA LYS A 78 -6.09 -0.67 1.65
C LYS A 78 -7.28 -1.38 1.02
N MET A 79 -7.06 -2.15 -0.04
CA MET A 79 -8.11 -2.95 -0.67
C MET A 79 -8.69 -3.97 0.30
N LEU A 80 -7.85 -4.69 1.03
CA LEU A 80 -8.28 -5.67 2.04
C LEU A 80 -9.08 -5.00 3.18
N GLN A 81 -8.65 -3.82 3.64
CA GLN A 81 -9.39 -3.05 4.64
C GLN A 81 -10.78 -2.63 4.14
N ALA A 82 -10.87 -2.13 2.90
CA ALA A 82 -12.14 -1.76 2.31
C ALA A 82 -13.08 -2.97 2.16
N GLN A 83 -12.55 -4.12 1.74
CA GLN A 83 -13.30 -5.37 1.66
C GLN A 83 -13.81 -5.81 3.04
N ALA A 84 -12.95 -5.75 4.08
CA ALA A 84 -13.36 -6.09 5.43
C ALA A 84 -14.47 -5.17 5.96
N MET A 85 -14.38 -3.87 5.71
CA MET A 85 -15.44 -2.91 6.07
C MET A 85 -16.76 -3.21 5.36
N GLN A 86 -16.70 -3.58 4.07
CA GLN A 86 -17.89 -3.94 3.29
C GLN A 86 -18.54 -5.21 3.85
N ILE A 87 -17.75 -6.24 4.16
CA ILE A 87 -18.26 -7.49 4.77
C ILE A 87 -18.94 -7.23 6.11
N LEU A 88 -18.34 -6.39 6.97
CA LEU A 88 -18.93 -6.02 8.25
C LEU A 88 -20.26 -5.29 8.06
N LYS A 89 -20.31 -4.33 7.13
CA LYS A 89 -21.55 -3.61 6.82
C LYS A 89 -22.64 -4.54 6.30
N GLU A 90 -22.32 -5.42 5.35
CA GLU A 90 -23.27 -6.41 4.82
C GLU A 90 -23.76 -7.37 5.91
N SER A 91 -22.88 -7.77 6.82
CA SER A 91 -23.23 -8.60 7.98
C SER A 91 -24.18 -7.86 8.92
N ASP A 92 -23.90 -6.61 9.25
CA ASP A 92 -24.74 -5.78 10.14
C ASP A 92 -26.13 -5.53 9.52
N GLU A 93 -26.18 -5.18 8.22
CA GLU A 93 -27.43 -5.03 7.47
C GLU A 93 -28.22 -6.34 7.45
N SER A 94 -27.55 -7.45 7.16
CA SER A 94 -28.16 -8.78 7.19
C SER A 94 -28.71 -9.10 8.58
N GLN A 95 -27.96 -8.85 9.64
CA GLN A 95 -28.38 -9.09 11.02
C GLN A 95 -29.60 -8.23 11.38
N LEU A 96 -29.61 -6.95 10.99
CA LEU A 96 -30.75 -6.06 11.18
C LEU A 96 -32.01 -6.59 10.49
N LEU A 97 -31.89 -7.01 9.24
CA LEU A 97 -33.01 -7.52 8.45
C LEU A 97 -33.54 -8.87 8.95
N HIS A 98 -32.67 -9.75 9.45
CA HIS A 98 -33.06 -11.05 10.01
C HIS A 98 -33.72 -10.91 11.39
N ASN A 99 -33.26 -9.98 12.22
CA ASN A 99 -33.80 -9.76 13.57
C ASN A 99 -35.06 -8.90 13.61
N ALA A 100 -35.40 -8.22 12.51
CA ALA A 100 -36.58 -7.37 12.45
C ALA A 100 -37.87 -8.18 12.55
N ALA A 101 -38.80 -7.72 13.40
CA ALA A 101 -40.09 -8.37 13.57
C ALA A 101 -40.92 -8.31 12.27
N CYS A 102 -41.55 -9.42 11.91
CA CYS A 102 -42.38 -9.51 10.71
C CYS A 102 -43.69 -10.22 11.05
N ASN A 103 -44.81 -9.52 10.91
CA ASN A 103 -46.14 -10.03 11.22
C ASN A 103 -46.88 -10.57 9.98
N PHE A 104 -46.16 -10.79 8.88
CA PHE A 104 -46.71 -11.28 7.62
C PHE A 104 -45.71 -12.21 6.92
N THR A 105 -46.20 -13.02 5.98
CA THR A 105 -45.33 -13.85 5.15
C THR A 105 -44.72 -13.00 4.03
N LYS A 106 -43.39 -12.91 3.97
CA LYS A 106 -42.68 -12.25 2.87
C LYS A 106 -42.90 -13.04 1.56
N LYS A 107 -43.24 -12.36 0.48
CA LYS A 107 -43.37 -12.96 -0.86
C LYS A 107 -42.32 -12.35 -1.78
N PRO A 108 -41.63 -13.15 -2.60
CA PRO A 108 -40.67 -12.66 -3.58
C PRO A 108 -41.30 -11.66 -4.56
N GLY A 109 -40.55 -10.65 -4.98
CA GLY A 109 -40.99 -9.58 -5.88
C GLY A 109 -41.78 -8.47 -5.18
N HIS A 110 -41.71 -8.38 -3.85
CA HIS A 110 -42.38 -7.32 -3.10
C HIS A 110 -41.39 -6.48 -2.30
N VAL A 111 -41.72 -5.20 -2.23
CA VAL A 111 -40.97 -4.18 -1.51
C VAL A 111 -41.52 -4.07 -0.09
N TYR A 112 -40.64 -4.19 0.90
CA TYR A 112 -40.96 -4.06 2.30
C TYR A 112 -40.17 -2.91 2.93
N HIS A 113 -40.82 -2.12 3.77
CA HIS A 113 -40.22 -0.97 4.44
C HIS A 113 -39.87 -1.33 5.89
N LEU A 114 -38.63 -1.08 6.30
CA LEU A 114 -38.15 -1.30 7.66
C LEU A 114 -38.28 -0.01 8.47
N TYR A 115 -38.97 -0.11 9.61
CA TYR A 115 -39.17 0.99 10.55
C TYR A 115 -38.62 0.64 11.93
N GLN A 116 -38.27 1.66 12.70
CA GLN A 116 -37.95 1.55 14.13
C GLN A 116 -38.98 2.30 14.97
N ARG A 117 -39.52 1.61 15.98
CA ARG A 117 -40.38 2.23 17.01
C ARG A 117 -39.53 3.05 17.99
N GLN A 118 -40.16 3.96 18.72
CA GLN A 118 -39.51 4.67 19.83
C GLN A 118 -38.90 3.73 20.89
N SER A 119 -39.42 2.51 21.03
CA SER A 119 -38.87 1.48 21.92
C SER A 119 -37.56 0.85 21.42
N GLY A 120 -37.11 1.19 20.21
CA GLY A 120 -35.91 0.62 19.57
C GLY A 120 -36.18 -0.64 18.74
N GLN A 121 -37.39 -1.20 18.78
CA GLN A 121 -37.75 -2.41 18.03
C GLN A 121 -37.91 -2.12 16.53
N SER A 122 -37.16 -2.85 15.71
CA SER A 122 -37.25 -2.83 14.25
C SER A 122 -38.31 -3.80 13.74
N TYR A 123 -39.08 -3.37 12.74
CA TYR A 123 -40.14 -4.20 12.15
C TYR A 123 -40.42 -3.86 10.68
N PHE A 124 -40.87 -4.85 9.91
CA PHE A 124 -41.25 -4.67 8.51
C PHE A 124 -42.70 -4.24 8.35
N SER A 125 -42.97 -3.43 7.32
CA SER A 125 -44.30 -3.02 6.88
C SER A 125 -44.38 -3.00 5.35
N MET A 126 -45.57 -3.25 4.80
CA MET A 126 -45.84 -3.11 3.36
C MET A 126 -46.16 -1.68 2.96
N LEU A 127 -46.36 -0.77 3.91
CA LEU A 127 -46.72 0.61 3.66
C LEU A 127 -45.47 1.49 3.58
N SER A 128 -45.42 2.31 2.55
CA SER A 128 -44.37 3.32 2.38
C SER A 128 -44.49 4.43 3.43
N PRO A 129 -43.39 5.13 3.74
CA PRO A 129 -43.41 6.19 4.75
C PRO A 129 -44.34 7.35 4.37
N GLU A 130 -44.60 7.56 3.08
CA GLU A 130 -45.48 8.63 2.57
C GLU A 130 -46.97 8.37 2.89
N VAL A 131 -47.37 7.11 2.99
CA VAL A 131 -48.78 6.71 3.21
C VAL A 131 -49.07 6.47 4.69
N SER A 132 -48.03 6.24 5.51
CA SER A 132 -48.17 5.90 6.93
C SER A 132 -48.54 7.14 7.77
N LEU A 133 -49.83 7.27 8.13
CA LEU A 133 -50.39 8.42 8.87
C LEU A 133 -50.21 8.37 10.41
N HIS A 134 -49.36 7.51 10.96
CA HIS A 134 -49.30 7.26 12.41
C HIS A 134 -47.90 7.44 13.02
N LEU A 135 -47.75 8.44 13.92
CA LEU A 135 -46.79 8.65 15.04
C LEU A 135 -45.28 8.39 14.76
N PRO A 136 -44.32 8.86 15.60
CA PRO A 136 -42.94 9.07 15.16
C PRO A 136 -42.19 7.74 15.06
N GLN A 137 -42.12 7.22 13.84
CA GLN A 137 -41.34 6.05 13.48
C GLN A 137 -40.27 6.47 12.51
N ILE A 138 -39.05 6.02 12.75
CA ILE A 138 -37.93 6.33 11.88
C ILE A 138 -37.94 5.29 10.77
N PHE A 139 -38.09 5.77 9.54
CA PHE A 139 -37.89 4.97 8.35
C PHE A 139 -36.38 4.67 8.21
N ILE A 140 -36.02 3.39 8.07
CA ILE A 140 -34.61 2.97 7.98
C ILE A 140 -34.25 2.59 6.53
N TYR A 141 -34.98 1.66 5.93
CA TYR A 141 -34.55 1.01 4.68
C TYR A 141 -35.71 0.44 3.87
N VAL A 142 -35.54 0.38 2.54
CA VAL A 142 -36.43 -0.31 1.60
C VAL A 142 -35.80 -1.66 1.24
N TYR A 143 -36.50 -2.76 1.51
CA TYR A 143 -36.03 -4.11 1.30
C TYR A 143 -36.85 -4.82 0.21
N ASP A 144 -36.20 -5.15 -0.89
CA ASP A 144 -36.76 -6.00 -1.94
C ASP A 144 -36.49 -7.47 -1.58
N TYR A 145 -37.57 -8.24 -1.37
CA TYR A 145 -37.50 -9.68 -1.11
C TYR A 145 -37.82 -10.47 -2.37
#